data_AF-A0A5E4PSF8-F1
#
_entry.id   AF-A0A5E4PSF8-F1
#
_cell.length_a   1.000
_cell.length_b   1.000
_cell.length_c   1.000
_cell.angle_alpha   90.00
_cell.angle_beta   90.00
_cell.angle_gamma   90.00
#
_symmetry.space_group_name_H-M   'P 1'
#
loop_
_entity.id
_entity.type
_entity.pdbx_description
1 polymer ?
#
loop_
_entity_poly.entity_id
_entity_poly.type
_entity_poly.pdbx_seq_one_letter_code
_entity_poly.pdbx_strand_id
1 'polypeptide(L)'
;MTSLNESELLNLFRLFELPYHSEVSRVLSDVHVSHDHSTLFFPLKNSLDNVVGYRKIQAGNEEAMEIFGHHSAGLYWCKAPKVAKTDQAILVPSLHDVLHLTASKVPGNIVWLSNCSLPPVVLPVLEGYQKLCLWGDWDNMRSVAEKLGEDRCRFVRPTDGLVTATEAAEARVSLKSLVQEAKPASHRSITTFAALRDDVYAELTNLDKVRGVKWQRFPALTRLLGGHRRGELTVLTGPTGCGKTTLCAEMSLDLAQQGVKTLWGSFEIRNSRLARTMLQQFASVPLEQNLEKFHFYADDFQKLPIYYLARSSMRATCTT
;
A
#
# COMPACT_ATOMS: atom_id res chain seq x y z
N MET A 1 33.65 -4.89 -21.17
CA MET A 1 32.33 -5.20 -21.74
C MET A 1 32.45 -6.51 -22.50
N THR A 2 32.04 -7.61 -21.89
CA THR A 2 31.92 -8.90 -22.57
C THR A 2 30.68 -8.81 -23.46
N SER A 3 30.87 -8.77 -24.78
CA SER A 3 29.77 -8.94 -25.72
C SER A 3 29.24 -10.36 -25.55
N LEU A 4 28.16 -10.52 -24.79
CA LEU A 4 27.50 -11.81 -24.62
C LEU A 4 26.98 -12.30 -25.96
N ASN A 5 27.28 -13.55 -26.28
CA ASN A 5 26.75 -14.18 -27.50
C ASN A 5 25.23 -14.43 -27.34
N GLU A 6 24.48 -14.55 -28.43
CA GLU A 6 23.02 -14.72 -28.40
C GLU A 6 22.59 -15.95 -27.58
N SER A 7 23.36 -17.03 -27.63
CA SER A 7 23.15 -18.24 -26.83
C SER A 7 23.37 -18.04 -25.33
N GLU A 8 24.35 -17.21 -24.95
CA GLU A 8 24.64 -16.89 -23.55
C GLU A 8 23.56 -15.98 -22.96
N LEU A 9 23.09 -15.00 -23.75
CA LEU A 9 21.93 -14.21 -23.40
C LEU A 9 20.71 -15.10 -23.18
N LEU A 10 20.37 -15.98 -24.12
CA LEU A 10 19.21 -16.85 -23.98
C LEU A 10 19.27 -17.72 -22.71
N ASN A 11 20.46 -18.21 -22.35
CA ASN A 11 20.67 -18.96 -21.11
C ASN A 11 20.50 -18.09 -19.86
N LEU A 12 20.97 -16.84 -19.87
CA LEU A 12 20.73 -15.87 -18.79
C LEU A 12 19.24 -15.57 -18.63
N PHE A 13 18.52 -15.28 -19.72
CA PHE A 13 17.08 -15.03 -19.63
C PHE A 13 16.32 -16.22 -19.04
N ARG A 14 16.70 -17.45 -19.39
CA ARG A 14 16.11 -18.66 -18.81
C ARG A 14 16.46 -18.84 -17.33
N LEU A 15 17.70 -18.57 -16.95
CA LEU A 15 18.18 -18.76 -15.59
C LEU A 15 17.51 -17.79 -14.60
N PHE A 16 17.18 -16.57 -15.06
CA PHE A 16 16.53 -15.53 -14.28
C PHE A 16 15.02 -15.42 -14.54
N GLU A 17 14.42 -16.41 -15.23
CA GLU A 17 13.00 -16.43 -15.61
C GLU A 17 12.50 -15.13 -16.29
N LEU A 18 13.39 -14.45 -17.02
CA LEU A 18 13.12 -13.18 -17.67
C LEU A 18 12.48 -13.39 -19.06
N PRO A 19 11.55 -12.53 -19.48
CA PRO A 19 10.96 -12.61 -20.82
C PRO A 19 12.02 -12.36 -21.91
N TYR A 20 12.22 -13.34 -22.78
CA TYR A 20 13.15 -13.21 -23.90
C TYR A 20 12.50 -12.55 -25.12
N HIS A 21 12.97 -11.36 -25.46
CA HIS A 21 12.68 -10.71 -26.73
C HIS A 21 13.98 -10.12 -27.32
N SER A 22 14.13 -10.19 -28.64
CA SER A 22 15.32 -9.68 -29.35
C SER A 22 15.63 -8.20 -29.03
N GLU A 23 14.60 -7.42 -28.72
CA GLU A 23 14.70 -6.00 -28.36
C GLU A 23 15.22 -5.76 -26.92
N VAL A 24 15.17 -6.77 -26.05
CA VAL A 24 15.60 -6.69 -24.64
C VAL A 24 17.11 -6.91 -24.49
N SER A 25 17.76 -7.47 -25.51
CA SER A 25 19.23 -7.61 -25.58
C SER A 25 19.98 -6.29 -25.34
N ARG A 26 19.39 -5.16 -25.73
CA ARG A 26 19.93 -3.81 -25.50
C ARG A 26 19.68 -3.25 -24.11
N VAL A 27 18.72 -3.79 -23.36
CA VAL A 27 18.54 -3.42 -21.94
C VAL A 27 19.69 -3.97 -21.12
N LEU A 28 20.15 -5.18 -21.48
CA LEU A 28 21.27 -5.86 -20.84
C LEU A 28 22.65 -5.42 -21.37
N SER A 29 22.74 -4.57 -22.41
CA SER A 29 24.05 -4.12 -22.92
C SER A 29 24.82 -3.27 -21.90
N ASP A 30 24.09 -2.55 -21.04
CA ASP A 30 24.64 -1.70 -19.99
C ASP A 30 24.70 -2.41 -18.62
N VAL A 31 24.28 -3.68 -18.57
CA VAL A 31 24.24 -4.51 -17.36
C VAL A 31 25.51 -5.33 -17.29
N HIS A 32 26.17 -5.33 -16.13
CA HIS A 32 27.35 -6.17 -15.93
C HIS A 32 26.91 -7.55 -15.49
N VAL A 33 27.46 -8.59 -16.11
CA VAL A 33 27.19 -9.99 -15.76
C VAL A 33 28.42 -10.55 -15.06
N SER A 34 28.22 -11.28 -13.97
CA SER A 34 29.30 -11.98 -13.28
C SER A 34 29.94 -13.06 -14.18
N HIS A 35 31.19 -13.42 -13.88
CA HIS A 35 31.93 -14.41 -14.67
C HIS A 35 31.26 -15.79 -14.67
N ASP A 36 30.54 -16.13 -13.61
CA ASP A 36 29.79 -17.38 -13.47
C ASP A 36 28.35 -17.28 -14.03
N HIS A 37 27.97 -16.15 -14.63
CA HIS A 37 26.64 -15.89 -15.18
C HIS A 37 25.48 -16.05 -14.17
N SER A 38 25.78 -16.07 -12.87
CA SER A 38 24.79 -16.24 -11.80
C SER A 38 24.21 -14.92 -11.29
N THR A 39 24.84 -13.79 -11.62
CA THR A 39 24.53 -12.49 -11.04
C THR A 39 24.53 -11.38 -12.11
N LEU A 40 23.50 -10.53 -12.07
CA LEU A 40 23.35 -9.34 -12.90
C LEU A 40 23.50 -8.07 -12.05
N PHE A 41 24.29 -7.11 -12.53
CA PHE A 41 24.52 -5.81 -11.90
C PHE A 41 24.02 -4.67 -12.78
N PHE A 42 22.94 -4.04 -12.34
CA PHE A 42 22.29 -2.91 -13.00
C PHE A 42 22.87 -1.58 -12.49
N PRO A 43 23.46 -0.74 -13.34
CA PRO A 43 24.06 0.52 -12.90
C PRO A 43 22.98 1.50 -12.41
N LEU A 44 23.17 2.04 -11.22
CA LEU A 44 22.35 3.13 -10.68
C LEU A 44 23.04 4.44 -10.99
N LYS A 45 22.32 5.33 -11.67
CA LYS A 45 22.87 6.61 -12.12
C LYS A 45 22.16 7.79 -11.46
N ASN A 46 22.89 8.88 -11.26
CA ASN A 46 22.36 10.13 -10.73
C ASN A 46 21.89 11.08 -11.85
N SER A 47 21.49 12.32 -11.51
CA SER A 47 21.00 13.31 -12.46
C SER A 47 22.07 13.80 -13.46
N LEU A 48 23.34 13.54 -13.17
CA LEU A 48 24.49 13.85 -14.04
C LEU A 48 24.91 12.64 -14.90
N ASP A 49 24.12 11.56 -14.94
CA ASP A 49 24.41 10.30 -15.65
C ASP A 49 25.66 9.55 -15.12
N ASN A 50 26.15 9.92 -13.93
CA ASN A 50 27.26 9.23 -13.27
C ASN A 50 26.75 7.99 -12.54
N VAL A 51 27.46 6.87 -12.70
CA VAL A 51 27.17 5.63 -11.96
C VAL A 51 27.58 5.81 -10.49
N VAL A 52 26.60 5.79 -9.59
CA VAL A 52 26.80 5.98 -8.13
C VAL A 52 26.63 4.68 -7.33
N GLY A 53 26.25 3.60 -8.00
CA GLY A 53 26.09 2.28 -7.40
C GLY A 53 25.59 1.26 -8.40
N TYR A 54 25.36 0.04 -7.91
CA TYR A 54 24.78 -1.06 -8.70
C TYR A 54 23.68 -1.76 -7.90
N ARG A 55 22.61 -2.15 -8.59
CA ARG A 55 21.60 -3.07 -8.08
C ARG A 55 21.91 -4.47 -8.57
N LYS A 56 22.09 -5.40 -7.65
CA LYS A 56 22.44 -6.80 -7.90
C LYS A 56 21.16 -7.66 -7.88
N ILE A 57 21.04 -8.55 -8.87
CA ILE A 57 20.05 -9.63 -8.90
C ILE A 57 20.83 -10.94 -9.05
N GLN A 58 20.50 -11.94 -8.24
CA GLN A 58 21.14 -13.25 -8.26
C GLN A 58 20.12 -14.32 -8.65
N ALA A 59 20.52 -15.23 -9.54
CA ALA A 59 19.66 -16.32 -10.00
C ALA A 59 19.19 -17.18 -8.81
N GLY A 60 17.88 -17.47 -8.77
CA GLY A 60 17.26 -18.24 -7.67
C GLY A 60 17.07 -17.47 -6.35
N ASN A 61 17.45 -16.19 -6.29
CA ASN A 61 17.15 -15.29 -5.18
C ASN A 61 16.84 -13.88 -5.70
N GLU A 62 15.93 -13.81 -6.67
CA GLU A 62 15.63 -12.60 -7.43
C GLU A 62 14.88 -11.55 -6.62
N GLU A 63 14.19 -11.97 -5.55
CA GLU A 63 13.50 -11.09 -4.61
C GLU A 63 14.48 -10.39 -3.63
N ALA A 64 15.63 -11.01 -3.33
CA ALA A 64 16.66 -10.41 -2.48
C ALA A 64 17.57 -9.50 -3.31
N MET A 65 17.11 -8.29 -3.57
CA MET A 65 17.92 -7.26 -4.24
C MET A 65 18.98 -6.70 -3.29
N GLU A 66 20.25 -6.87 -3.64
CA GLU A 66 21.38 -6.24 -2.92
C GLU A 66 21.84 -4.99 -3.68
N ILE A 67 22.06 -3.88 -2.96
CA ILE A 67 22.49 -2.61 -3.58
C ILE A 67 23.88 -2.25 -3.04
N PHE A 68 24.81 -1.95 -3.94
CA PHE A 68 26.18 -1.54 -3.59
C PHE A 68 26.40 -0.06 -3.93
N GLY A 69 26.99 0.70 -3.00
CA GLY A 69 27.32 2.14 -3.18
C GLY A 69 26.34 3.09 -2.46
N HIS A 70 26.25 4.35 -2.93
CA HIS A 70 25.34 5.36 -2.38
C HIS A 70 23.90 5.09 -2.82
N HIS A 71 23.30 4.05 -2.25
CA HIS A 71 22.01 3.43 -2.60
C HIS A 71 20.82 4.39 -2.65
N SER A 72 20.91 5.54 -1.99
CA SER A 72 19.84 6.54 -1.98
C SER A 72 19.94 7.51 -3.15
N ALA A 73 21.00 7.52 -3.96
CA ALA A 73 21.29 8.64 -4.86
C ALA A 73 21.12 8.34 -6.36
N GLY A 74 20.68 7.15 -6.75
CA GLY A 74 20.58 6.77 -8.16
C GLY A 74 19.44 5.82 -8.52
N LEU A 75 19.04 5.86 -9.79
CA LEU A 75 18.03 4.99 -10.39
C LEU A 75 18.61 4.26 -11.59
N TYR A 76 18.05 3.10 -11.88
CA TYR A 76 18.24 2.46 -13.17
C TYR A 76 17.13 2.92 -14.12
N TRP A 77 17.49 3.29 -15.34
CA TRP A 77 16.54 3.51 -16.43
C TRP A 77 17.12 3.03 -17.75
N CYS A 78 16.22 2.66 -18.66
CA CYS A 78 16.56 2.28 -20.01
C CYS A 78 15.58 2.90 -21.02
N LYS A 79 15.88 2.75 -22.31
CA LYS A 79 15.02 3.21 -23.40
C LYS A 79 14.73 2.05 -24.33
N ALA A 80 13.49 1.98 -24.81
CA ALA A 80 13.15 1.03 -25.85
C ALA A 80 13.91 1.34 -27.17
N PRO A 81 14.42 0.32 -27.89
CA PRO A 81 15.14 0.53 -29.13
C PRO A 81 14.27 1.19 -30.20
N LYS A 82 14.88 2.08 -31.01
CA LYS A 82 14.23 2.73 -32.17
C LYS A 82 12.99 3.57 -31.81
N VAL A 83 12.90 4.04 -30.57
CA VAL A 83 11.85 4.98 -30.14
C VAL A 83 12.41 6.39 -30.02
N ALA A 84 11.64 7.39 -30.47
CA ALA A 84 12.03 8.79 -30.41
C ALA A 84 12.26 9.26 -28.97
N LYS A 85 13.17 10.22 -28.78
CA LYS A 85 13.40 10.84 -27.48
C LYS A 85 12.14 11.59 -27.07
N THR A 86 11.50 11.17 -25.98
CA THR A 86 10.37 11.86 -25.38
C THR A 86 10.77 12.39 -24.01
N ASP A 87 10.07 13.42 -23.56
CA ASP A 87 10.18 13.99 -22.21
C ASP A 87 9.31 13.22 -21.19
N GLN A 88 9.08 11.93 -21.47
CA GLN A 88 8.22 11.06 -20.71
C GLN A 88 9.06 9.97 -20.04
N ALA A 89 8.75 9.69 -18.78
CA ALA A 89 9.22 8.49 -18.10
C ALA A 89 8.05 7.62 -17.64
N ILE A 90 8.23 6.30 -17.70
CA ILE A 90 7.32 5.29 -17.16
C ILE A 90 8.02 4.68 -15.94
N LEU A 91 7.40 4.82 -14.77
CA LEU A 91 7.93 4.34 -13.50
C LEU A 91 7.23 3.05 -13.13
N VAL A 92 8.02 2.00 -12.91
CA VAL A 92 7.54 0.65 -12.58
C VAL A 92 8.30 0.05 -11.39
N PRO A 93 7.67 -0.83 -10.60
CA PRO A 93 8.27 -1.39 -9.40
C PRO A 93 9.22 -2.57 -9.68
N SER A 94 8.99 -3.34 -10.75
CA SER A 94 9.72 -4.59 -11.00
C SER A 94 10.58 -4.54 -12.26
N LEU A 95 11.61 -5.38 -12.32
CA LEU A 95 12.43 -5.56 -13.52
C LEU A 95 11.59 -6.20 -14.65
N HIS A 96 10.73 -7.17 -14.36
CA HIS A 96 9.89 -7.81 -15.38
C HIS A 96 9.04 -6.79 -16.13
N ASP A 97 8.48 -5.80 -15.41
CA ASP A 97 7.72 -4.71 -16.04
C ASP A 97 8.60 -3.87 -17.00
N VAL A 98 9.85 -3.60 -16.61
CA VAL A 98 10.82 -2.87 -17.45
C VAL A 98 11.04 -3.63 -18.76
N LEU A 99 11.23 -4.94 -18.68
CA LEU A 99 11.51 -5.77 -19.85
C LEU A 99 10.29 -5.87 -20.77
N HIS A 100 9.09 -6.08 -20.23
CA HIS A 100 7.84 -6.12 -21.02
C HIS A 100 7.54 -4.79 -21.72
N LEU A 101 7.73 -3.67 -21.02
CA LEU A 101 7.56 -2.32 -21.60
C LEU A 101 8.59 -2.06 -22.71
N THR A 102 9.84 -2.50 -22.50
CA THR A 102 10.91 -2.35 -23.49
C THR A 102 10.65 -3.21 -24.73
N ALA A 103 10.30 -4.47 -24.54
CA ALA A 103 9.93 -5.40 -25.62
C ALA A 103 8.74 -4.87 -26.44
N SER A 104 7.77 -4.26 -25.75
CA SER A 104 6.61 -3.64 -26.37
C SER A 104 6.89 -2.30 -27.04
N LYS A 105 8.14 -1.80 -27.04
CA LYS A 105 8.54 -0.53 -27.67
C LYS A 105 7.71 0.67 -27.20
N VAL A 106 7.43 0.75 -25.91
CA VAL A 106 6.70 1.86 -25.31
C VAL A 106 7.56 3.13 -25.37
N PRO A 107 7.00 4.29 -25.78
CA PRO A 107 7.75 5.54 -25.86
C PRO A 107 8.01 6.16 -24.49
N GLY A 108 9.29 6.43 -24.21
CA GLY A 108 9.75 7.04 -22.96
C GLY A 108 10.96 6.35 -22.37
N ASN A 109 11.50 6.96 -21.31
CA ASN A 109 12.44 6.29 -20.43
C ASN A 109 11.66 5.37 -19.50
N ILE A 110 12.12 4.13 -19.36
CA ILE A 110 11.51 3.18 -18.44
C ILE A 110 12.41 3.14 -17.21
N VAL A 111 11.86 3.54 -16.06
CA VAL A 111 12.57 3.76 -14.81
C VAL A 111 12.17 2.67 -13.83
N TRP A 112 13.17 1.97 -13.29
CA TRP A 112 12.96 0.93 -12.31
C TRP A 112 13.09 1.46 -10.88
N LEU A 113 11.96 1.51 -10.17
CA LEU A 113 11.90 1.98 -8.78
C LEU A 113 12.47 0.94 -7.80
N SER A 114 13.08 1.40 -6.71
CA SER A 114 13.48 0.55 -5.57
C SER A 114 12.35 0.56 -4.55
N ASN A 115 11.53 -0.51 -4.47
CA ASN A 115 10.44 -0.65 -3.48
C ASN A 115 9.47 0.55 -3.42
N CYS A 116 9.30 1.27 -4.53
CA CYS A 116 8.54 2.53 -4.59
C CYS A 116 8.97 3.60 -3.57
N SER A 117 10.16 3.45 -2.97
CA SER A 117 10.76 4.41 -2.07
C SER A 117 11.56 5.42 -2.88
N LEU A 118 11.19 6.69 -2.76
CA LEU A 118 11.89 7.82 -3.37
C LEU A 118 12.49 8.69 -2.27
N PRO A 119 13.77 8.48 -1.91
CA PRO A 119 14.53 9.42 -1.09
C PRO A 119 14.68 10.78 -1.81
N PRO A 120 14.74 11.90 -1.07
CA PRO A 120 14.86 13.24 -1.66
C PRO A 120 16.03 13.41 -2.63
N VAL A 121 17.15 12.74 -2.37
CA VAL A 121 18.36 12.77 -3.22
C VAL A 121 18.17 12.13 -4.60
N VAL A 122 17.14 11.30 -4.81
CA VAL A 122 16.81 10.72 -6.13
C VAL A 122 15.95 11.66 -6.97
N LEU A 123 15.17 12.56 -6.34
CA LEU A 123 14.17 13.38 -7.03
C LEU A 123 14.75 14.17 -8.22
N PRO A 124 15.97 14.75 -8.14
CA PRO A 124 16.57 15.47 -9.28
C PRO A 124 16.75 14.61 -10.54
N VAL A 125 16.90 13.29 -10.41
CA VAL A 125 16.96 12.36 -11.57
C VAL A 125 15.65 12.38 -12.36
N LEU A 126 14.54 12.63 -11.67
CA LEU A 126 13.17 12.59 -12.22
C LEU A 126 12.61 13.98 -12.53
N GLU A 127 13.23 15.06 -12.04
CA GLU A 127 12.83 16.45 -12.33
C GLU A 127 12.90 16.80 -13.81
N GLY A 128 13.82 16.18 -14.55
CA GLY A 128 13.98 16.42 -15.99
C GLY A 128 12.79 15.98 -16.85
N TYR A 129 11.86 15.18 -16.32
CA TYR A 129 10.70 14.67 -17.05
C TYR A 129 9.44 15.50 -16.84
N GLN A 130 8.86 16.03 -17.91
CA GLN A 130 7.60 16.78 -17.85
C GLN A 130 6.36 15.88 -17.72
N LYS A 131 6.46 14.60 -18.11
CA LYS A 131 5.36 13.63 -18.00
C LYS A 131 5.83 12.34 -17.34
N LEU A 132 5.23 12.00 -16.20
CA LEU A 132 5.53 10.78 -15.45
C LEU A 132 4.31 9.84 -15.49
N CYS A 133 4.46 8.69 -16.12
CA CYS A 133 3.45 7.62 -16.09
C CYS A 133 3.81 6.62 -14.99
N LEU A 134 2.91 6.45 -14.03
CA LEU A 134 3.09 5.55 -12.90
C LEU A 134 2.27 4.29 -13.17
N TRP A 135 2.93 3.12 -13.11
CA TRP A 135 2.28 1.83 -13.35
C TRP A 135 2.69 0.83 -12.27
N GLY A 136 1.72 0.39 -11.48
CA GLY A 136 1.86 -0.64 -10.46
C GLY A 136 0.72 -0.55 -9.44
N ASP A 137 0.96 -1.09 -8.26
CA ASP A 137 0.03 -1.01 -7.14
C ASP A 137 -0.37 0.44 -6.82
N TRP A 138 -1.67 0.65 -6.57
CA TRP A 138 -2.25 1.98 -6.43
C TRP A 138 -1.67 2.75 -5.24
N ASP A 139 -1.59 2.13 -4.07
CA ASP A 139 -1.15 2.81 -2.85
C ASP A 139 0.34 3.18 -2.95
N ASN A 140 1.15 2.29 -3.52
CA ASN A 140 2.56 2.53 -3.79
C ASN A 140 2.79 3.65 -4.81
N MET A 141 2.13 3.58 -5.97
CA MET A 141 2.28 4.59 -7.03
C MET A 141 1.74 5.94 -6.60
N ARG A 142 0.71 5.98 -5.75
CA ARG A 142 0.19 7.22 -5.18
C ARG A 142 1.22 7.92 -4.29
N SER A 143 1.87 7.19 -3.39
CA SER A 143 2.95 7.73 -2.54
C SER A 143 4.11 8.30 -3.38
N VAL A 144 4.41 7.65 -4.51
CA VAL A 144 5.38 8.12 -5.50
C VAL A 144 4.91 9.43 -6.16
N ALA A 145 3.65 9.51 -6.58
CA ALA A 145 3.07 10.72 -7.20
C ALA A 145 3.12 11.93 -6.27
N GLU A 146 2.76 11.76 -4.99
CA GLU A 146 2.78 12.82 -3.98
C GLU A 146 4.17 13.45 -3.83
N LYS A 147 5.24 12.64 -3.95
CA LYS A 147 6.63 13.12 -3.86
C LYS A 147 7.14 13.79 -5.14
N LEU A 148 6.61 13.40 -6.29
CA LEU A 148 7.08 13.87 -7.61
C LEU A 148 6.27 15.07 -8.15
N GLY A 149 5.19 15.45 -7.47
CA GLY A 149 4.24 16.48 -7.89
C GLY A 149 3.13 15.87 -8.77
N GLU A 150 1.90 15.86 -8.26
CA GLU A 150 0.76 15.20 -8.91
C GLU A 150 0.44 15.76 -10.31
N ASP A 151 0.69 17.05 -10.55
CA ASP A 151 0.34 17.73 -11.81
C ASP A 151 1.00 17.12 -13.06
N ARG A 152 2.19 16.55 -12.89
CA ARG A 152 2.95 15.89 -13.98
C ARG A 152 2.83 14.36 -13.97
N CYS A 153 2.13 13.80 -12.99
CA CYS A 153 1.92 12.37 -12.85
C CYS A 153 0.63 11.91 -13.55
N ARG A 154 0.67 10.71 -14.12
CA ARG A 154 -0.48 10.02 -14.69
C ARG A 154 -0.47 8.56 -14.28
N PHE A 155 -1.62 8.01 -13.92
CA PHE A 155 -1.76 6.60 -13.56
C PHE A 155 -2.20 5.79 -14.77
N VAL A 156 -1.46 4.72 -15.04
CA VAL A 156 -1.96 3.63 -15.87
C VAL A 156 -2.94 2.84 -15.01
N ARG A 157 -4.21 2.76 -15.42
CA ARG A 157 -5.22 2.06 -14.62
C ARG A 157 -5.12 0.55 -14.86
N PRO A 158 -5.16 -0.26 -13.79
CA PRO A 158 -5.39 -1.69 -13.91
C PRO A 158 -6.69 -1.93 -14.65
N THR A 159 -6.66 -2.70 -15.74
CA THR A 159 -7.87 -3.16 -16.43
C THR A 159 -8.13 -4.59 -15.94
N ASP A 160 -9.35 -4.88 -15.47
CA ASP A 160 -9.78 -6.23 -15.06
C ASP A 160 -8.84 -6.97 -14.09
N GLY A 161 -8.24 -6.25 -13.12
CA GLY A 161 -7.36 -6.83 -12.10
C GLY A 161 -5.90 -6.96 -12.49
N LEU A 162 -5.50 -6.50 -13.68
CA LEU A 162 -4.11 -6.50 -14.17
C LEU A 162 -3.36 -5.26 -13.63
N VAL A 163 -2.68 -5.41 -12.50
CA VAL A 163 -2.03 -4.32 -11.76
C VAL A 163 -0.66 -3.97 -12.36
N THR A 164 0.08 -4.96 -12.85
CA THR A 164 1.46 -4.79 -13.35
C THR A 164 1.52 -4.78 -14.88
N ALA A 165 2.61 -4.25 -15.44
CA ALA A 165 2.82 -4.28 -16.89
C ALA A 165 3.07 -5.71 -17.39
N THR A 166 3.66 -6.54 -16.53
CA THR A 166 3.88 -7.97 -16.75
C THR A 166 2.55 -8.71 -16.90
N GLU A 167 1.62 -8.59 -15.95
CA GLU A 167 0.29 -9.19 -16.04
C GLU A 167 -0.46 -8.74 -17.31
N ALA A 168 -0.39 -7.45 -17.64
CA ALA A 168 -1.02 -6.91 -18.85
C ALA A 168 -0.40 -7.47 -20.14
N ALA A 169 0.91 -7.69 -20.16
CA ALA A 169 1.60 -8.29 -21.30
C ALA A 169 1.22 -9.76 -21.48
N GLU A 170 1.15 -10.52 -20.39
CA GLU A 170 0.74 -11.94 -20.38
C GLU A 170 -0.71 -12.10 -20.86
N ALA A 171 -1.58 -11.17 -20.46
CA ALA A 171 -2.96 -11.07 -20.95
C ALA A 171 -3.09 -10.57 -22.40
N ARG A 172 -1.96 -10.33 -23.10
CA ARG A 172 -1.88 -9.81 -24.48
C ARG A 172 -2.57 -8.45 -24.69
N VAL A 173 -2.62 -7.64 -23.63
CA VAL A 173 -3.12 -6.27 -23.71
C VAL A 173 -2.01 -5.37 -24.24
N SER A 174 -2.38 -4.39 -25.07
CA SER A 174 -1.41 -3.44 -25.64
C SER A 174 -0.87 -2.49 -24.57
N LEU A 175 0.37 -2.70 -24.13
CA LEU A 175 1.02 -1.81 -23.15
C LEU A 175 1.15 -0.37 -23.66
N LYS A 176 1.26 -0.18 -24.98
CA LYS A 176 1.33 1.15 -25.59
C LYS A 176 0.03 1.94 -25.41
N SER A 177 -1.13 1.30 -25.63
CA SER A 177 -2.42 1.98 -25.49
C SER A 177 -2.68 2.32 -24.03
N LEU A 178 -2.36 1.41 -23.11
CA LEU A 178 -2.50 1.65 -21.66
C LEU A 178 -1.68 2.85 -21.18
N VAL A 179 -0.45 3.02 -21.66
CA VAL A 179 0.38 4.20 -21.34
C VAL A 179 -0.15 5.48 -22.00
N GLN A 180 -0.74 5.39 -23.19
CA GLN A 180 -1.36 6.53 -23.86
C GLN A 180 -2.64 6.99 -23.16
N GLU A 181 -3.44 6.06 -22.66
CA GLU A 181 -4.71 6.28 -21.94
C GLU A 181 -4.51 6.59 -20.44
N ALA A 182 -3.26 6.65 -19.97
CA ALA A 182 -2.95 6.97 -18.58
C ALA A 182 -3.62 8.30 -18.15
N LYS A 183 -4.36 8.22 -17.04
CA LYS A 183 -5.19 9.33 -16.56
C LYS A 183 -4.39 10.25 -15.64
N PRO A 184 -4.62 11.58 -15.65
CA PRO A 184 -3.96 12.51 -14.72
C PRO A 184 -4.08 12.07 -13.26
N ALA A 185 -3.02 12.30 -12.48
CA ALA A 185 -3.02 12.09 -11.04
C ALA A 185 -3.79 13.20 -10.28
N SER A 186 -3.91 14.39 -10.86
CA SER A 186 -4.81 15.45 -10.35
C SER A 186 -6.28 15.04 -10.55
N HIS A 187 -7.20 15.18 -9.58
CA HIS A 187 -7.32 16.18 -8.52
C HIS A 187 -7.94 15.59 -7.23
N ARG A 188 -7.32 15.80 -6.05
CA ARG A 188 -7.72 15.22 -4.75
C ARG A 188 -8.88 15.94 -4.04
N SER A 189 -9.19 17.18 -4.42
CA SER A 189 -10.09 18.04 -3.61
C SER A 189 -11.47 18.30 -4.22
N ILE A 190 -11.67 17.89 -5.47
CA ILE A 190 -12.88 18.09 -6.28
C ILE A 190 -12.95 16.89 -7.20
N THR A 191 -13.97 16.07 -6.98
CA THR A 191 -14.37 14.97 -7.85
C THR A 191 -15.64 15.38 -8.60
N THR A 192 -16.03 14.65 -9.64
CA THR A 192 -17.30 14.87 -10.34
C THR A 192 -18.24 13.72 -10.07
N PHE A 193 -19.55 13.97 -10.10
CA PHE A 193 -20.53 12.88 -9.98
C PHE A 193 -20.32 11.80 -11.04
N ALA A 194 -19.91 12.17 -12.26
CA ALA A 194 -19.59 11.21 -13.32
C ALA A 194 -18.48 10.22 -12.90
N ALA A 195 -17.48 10.68 -12.16
CA ALA A 195 -16.41 9.82 -11.66
C ALA A 195 -16.84 8.94 -10.46
N LEU A 196 -17.86 9.36 -9.70
CA LEU A 196 -18.40 8.65 -8.54
C LEU A 196 -19.61 7.75 -8.88
N ARG A 197 -20.14 7.82 -10.10
CA ARG A 197 -21.45 7.24 -10.45
C ARG A 197 -21.53 5.75 -10.16
N ASP A 198 -20.49 5.01 -10.52
CA ASP A 198 -20.44 3.56 -10.34
C ASP A 198 -20.24 3.19 -8.86
N ASP A 199 -19.44 3.95 -8.12
CA ASP A 199 -19.26 3.78 -6.67
C ASP A 199 -20.58 4.02 -5.91
N VAL A 200 -21.30 5.10 -6.25
CA VAL A 200 -22.61 5.42 -5.67
C VAL A 200 -23.63 4.32 -6.00
N TYR A 201 -23.65 3.81 -7.24
CA TYR A 201 -24.53 2.70 -7.61
C TYR A 201 -24.18 1.42 -6.84
N ALA A 202 -22.89 1.11 -6.67
CA ALA A 202 -22.43 -0.03 -5.90
C ALA A 202 -22.80 0.08 -4.41
N GLU A 203 -22.72 1.26 -3.81
CA GLU A 203 -23.16 1.49 -2.42
C GLU A 203 -24.67 1.32 -2.25
N LEU A 204 -25.47 1.86 -3.17
CA LEU A 204 -26.94 1.79 -3.12
C LEU A 204 -27.48 0.37 -3.35
N THR A 205 -26.79 -0.43 -4.17
CA THR A 205 -27.17 -1.84 -4.41
C THR A 205 -26.74 -2.77 -3.27
N ASN A 206 -25.66 -2.43 -2.54
CA ASN A 206 -25.13 -3.22 -1.43
C ASN A 206 -25.54 -2.67 -0.05
N LEU A 207 -26.84 -2.45 0.17
CA LEU A 207 -27.37 -1.89 1.42
C LEU A 207 -26.92 -2.65 2.69
N ASP A 208 -26.72 -3.97 2.60
CA ASP A 208 -26.31 -4.78 3.74
C ASP A 208 -24.82 -4.63 4.11
N LYS A 209 -23.96 -4.18 3.18
CA LYS A 209 -22.57 -3.79 3.49
C LYS A 209 -22.46 -2.40 4.14
N VAL A 210 -23.44 -1.53 3.89
CA VAL A 210 -23.51 -0.17 4.44
C VAL A 210 -24.15 -0.16 5.84
N ARG A 211 -24.91 -1.19 6.20
CA ARG A 211 -25.53 -1.32 7.52
C ARG A 211 -24.49 -1.62 8.60
N GLY A 212 -24.49 -0.79 9.65
CA GLY A 212 -23.60 -0.93 10.79
C GLY A 212 -23.85 -2.22 11.57
N VAL A 213 -22.88 -2.60 12.40
CA VAL A 213 -23.00 -3.73 13.32
C VAL A 213 -24.10 -3.40 14.34
N LYS A 214 -25.17 -4.20 14.33
CA LYS A 214 -26.34 -3.98 15.19
C LYS A 214 -25.99 -4.33 16.63
N TRP A 215 -26.34 -3.47 17.58
CA TRP A 215 -26.21 -3.84 18.99
C TRP A 215 -27.26 -4.89 19.36
N GLN A 216 -26.84 -5.97 20.00
CA GLN A 216 -27.74 -7.06 20.43
C GLN A 216 -28.46 -6.69 21.73
N ARG A 217 -27.73 -6.10 22.69
CA ARG A 217 -28.26 -5.66 23.99
C ARG A 217 -29.11 -4.39 23.91
N PHE A 218 -29.08 -3.66 22.79
CA PHE A 218 -29.81 -2.40 22.62
C PHE A 218 -30.74 -2.37 21.38
N PRO A 219 -31.78 -3.21 21.29
CA PRO A 219 -32.66 -3.28 20.12
C PRO A 219 -33.33 -1.95 19.76
N ALA A 220 -33.75 -1.16 20.76
CA ALA A 220 -34.37 0.14 20.53
C ALA A 220 -33.37 1.14 19.92
N LEU A 221 -32.13 1.18 20.42
CA LEU A 221 -31.08 2.04 19.88
C LEU A 221 -30.67 1.61 18.47
N THR A 222 -30.54 0.31 18.24
CA THR A 222 -30.31 -0.28 16.92
C THR A 222 -31.42 0.09 15.93
N ARG A 223 -32.69 0.10 16.35
CA ARG A 223 -33.80 0.52 15.49
C ARG A 223 -33.73 2.00 15.12
N LEU A 224 -33.30 2.86 16.05
CA LEU A 224 -33.20 4.30 15.83
C LEU A 224 -31.96 4.71 15.00
N LEU A 225 -30.80 4.09 15.28
CA LEU A 225 -29.52 4.48 14.68
C LEU A 225 -29.06 3.54 13.56
N GLY A 226 -29.59 2.33 13.49
CA GLY A 226 -29.18 1.31 12.51
C GLY A 226 -27.85 0.61 12.85
N GLY A 227 -27.40 0.66 14.11
CA GLY A 227 -26.16 0.03 14.57
C GLY A 227 -24.92 0.92 14.52
N HIS A 228 -23.76 0.34 14.82
CA HIS A 228 -22.45 0.99 14.77
C HIS A 228 -21.84 0.91 13.36
N ARG A 229 -21.68 2.05 12.69
CA ARG A 229 -21.17 2.12 11.31
C ARG A 229 -19.72 2.61 11.26
N ARG A 230 -18.97 2.10 10.27
CA ARG A 230 -17.60 2.54 10.02
C ARG A 230 -17.59 3.96 9.46
N GLY A 231 -16.62 4.77 9.91
CA GLY A 231 -16.44 6.16 9.46
C GLY A 231 -17.31 7.19 10.18
N GLU A 232 -18.25 6.78 11.04
CA GLU A 232 -19.07 7.70 11.82
C GLU A 232 -18.43 8.07 13.17
N LEU A 233 -18.67 9.31 13.61
CA LEU A 233 -18.31 9.80 14.94
C LEU A 233 -19.57 9.91 15.81
N THR A 234 -19.65 9.09 16.86
CA THR A 234 -20.72 9.17 17.85
C THR A 234 -20.23 9.92 19.09
N VAL A 235 -20.97 10.95 19.50
CA VAL A 235 -20.66 11.74 20.71
C VAL A 235 -21.72 11.48 21.78
N LEU A 236 -21.30 10.97 22.94
CA LEU A 236 -22.17 10.77 24.10
C LEU A 236 -21.98 11.91 25.11
N THR A 237 -23.01 12.74 25.29
CA THR A 237 -22.98 13.93 26.17
C THR A 237 -23.98 13.83 27.32
N GLY A 238 -23.71 14.53 28.42
CA GLY A 238 -24.55 14.53 29.62
C GLY A 238 -23.75 14.91 30.87
N PRO A 239 -24.41 15.21 32.00
CA PRO A 239 -23.73 15.63 33.23
C PRO A 239 -22.78 14.55 33.79
N THR A 240 -21.83 14.96 34.63
CA THR A 240 -20.92 14.02 35.31
C THR A 240 -21.72 13.07 36.20
N GLY A 241 -21.34 11.80 36.23
CA GLY A 241 -22.03 10.77 37.03
C GLY A 241 -23.32 10.21 36.42
N CYS A 242 -23.79 10.70 35.26
CA CYS A 242 -25.03 10.17 34.64
C CYS A 242 -24.86 8.85 33.88
N GLY A 243 -23.71 8.17 34.02
CA GLY A 243 -23.47 6.85 33.43
C GLY A 243 -22.97 6.82 31.98
N LYS A 244 -22.50 7.94 31.40
CA LYS A 244 -21.98 7.98 30.01
C LYS A 244 -20.92 6.91 29.73
N THR A 245 -19.91 6.85 30.60
CA THR A 245 -18.80 5.91 30.43
C THR A 245 -19.26 4.47 30.64
N THR A 246 -20.21 4.25 31.55
CA THR A 246 -20.83 2.93 31.78
C THR A 246 -21.62 2.47 30.57
N LEU A 247 -22.40 3.36 29.95
CA LEU A 247 -23.15 3.08 28.72
C LEU A 247 -22.19 2.79 27.56
N CYS A 248 -21.15 3.61 27.39
CA CYS A 248 -20.14 3.40 26.36
C CYS A 248 -19.41 2.06 26.55
N ALA A 249 -19.06 1.70 27.79
CA ALA A 249 -18.48 0.39 28.13
C ALA A 249 -19.39 -0.76 27.69
N GLU A 250 -20.67 -0.70 28.03
CA GLU A 250 -21.66 -1.71 27.66
C GLU A 250 -21.85 -1.84 26.14
N MET A 251 -22.00 -0.71 25.44
CA MET A 251 -22.15 -0.68 23.98
C MET A 251 -20.91 -1.24 23.28
N SER A 252 -19.72 -0.91 23.77
CA SER A 252 -18.47 -1.42 23.21
C SER A 252 -18.26 -2.91 23.51
N LEU A 253 -18.69 -3.39 24.67
CA LEU A 253 -18.64 -4.80 25.04
C LEU A 253 -19.55 -5.65 24.13
N ASP A 254 -20.77 -5.19 23.87
CA ASP A 254 -21.70 -5.83 22.94
C ASP A 254 -21.12 -5.99 21.53
N LEU A 255 -20.41 -4.96 21.04
CA LEU A 255 -19.71 -5.01 19.75
C LEU A 255 -18.50 -5.97 19.80
N ALA A 256 -17.73 -5.96 20.88
CA ALA A 256 -16.58 -6.85 21.05
C ALA A 256 -16.99 -8.32 21.13
N GLN A 257 -18.11 -8.64 21.78
CA GLN A 257 -18.71 -9.99 21.81
C GLN A 257 -19.12 -10.48 20.41
N GLN A 258 -19.42 -9.55 19.49
CA GLN A 258 -19.68 -9.84 18.07
C GLN A 258 -18.40 -9.87 17.20
N GLY A 259 -17.21 -9.75 17.82
CA GLY A 259 -15.92 -9.80 17.12
C GLY A 259 -15.39 -8.45 16.63
N VAL A 260 -16.05 -7.34 16.94
CA VAL A 260 -15.57 -6.00 16.56
C VAL A 260 -14.38 -5.60 17.43
N LYS A 261 -13.22 -5.41 16.79
CA LYS A 261 -12.00 -4.94 17.47
C LYS A 261 -12.23 -3.57 18.09
N THR A 262 -12.03 -3.49 19.41
CA THR A 262 -12.38 -2.32 20.22
C THR A 262 -11.15 -1.82 20.96
N LEU A 263 -10.80 -0.53 20.80
CA LEU A 263 -9.71 0.12 21.54
C LEU A 263 -10.28 1.20 22.46
N TRP A 264 -10.02 1.09 23.76
CA TRP A 264 -10.37 2.09 24.75
C TRP A 264 -9.23 3.08 25.02
N GLY A 265 -9.46 4.35 24.66
CA GLY A 265 -8.64 5.50 25.03
C GLY A 265 -9.23 6.24 26.23
N SER A 266 -9.00 5.74 27.46
CA SER A 266 -9.55 6.35 28.67
C SER A 266 -8.58 7.33 29.32
N PHE A 267 -8.93 8.62 29.28
CA PHE A 267 -8.10 9.71 29.83
C PHE A 267 -8.45 10.07 31.28
N GLU A 268 -9.72 9.91 31.65
CA GLU A 268 -10.19 10.22 33.01
C GLU A 268 -10.11 8.99 33.93
N ILE A 269 -10.58 7.84 33.46
CA ILE A 269 -10.67 6.60 34.26
C ILE A 269 -9.43 5.73 34.05
N ARG A 270 -8.89 5.12 35.11
CA ARG A 270 -7.78 4.14 35.01
C ARG A 270 -8.25 2.86 34.29
N ASN A 271 -7.41 2.28 33.44
CA ASN A 271 -7.74 1.08 32.67
C ASN A 271 -8.23 -0.08 33.55
N SER A 272 -7.65 -0.32 34.73
CA SER A 272 -8.10 -1.37 35.64
C SER A 272 -9.54 -1.16 36.15
N ARG A 273 -9.96 0.09 36.38
CA ARG A 273 -11.33 0.41 36.82
C ARG A 273 -12.34 0.27 35.69
N LEU A 274 -11.94 0.65 34.47
CA LEU A 274 -12.74 0.43 33.26
C LEU A 274 -12.90 -1.07 32.99
N ALA A 275 -11.80 -1.82 32.97
CA ALA A 275 -11.82 -3.27 32.75
C ALA A 275 -12.66 -4.01 33.80
N ARG A 276 -12.57 -3.61 35.09
CA ARG A 276 -13.46 -4.12 36.14
C ARG A 276 -14.94 -3.89 35.81
N THR A 277 -15.28 -2.70 35.33
CA THR A 277 -16.67 -2.34 34.96
C THR A 277 -17.16 -3.20 33.80
N MET A 278 -16.33 -3.37 32.76
CA MET A 278 -16.66 -4.21 31.61
C MET A 278 -16.75 -5.70 31.97
N LEU A 279 -15.86 -6.20 32.83
CA LEU A 279 -15.92 -7.58 33.32
C LEU A 279 -17.20 -7.83 34.14
N GLN A 280 -17.59 -6.86 34.98
CA GLN A 280 -18.84 -6.89 35.73
C GLN A 280 -20.07 -6.90 34.81
N GLN A 281 -20.03 -6.12 33.73
CA GLN A 281 -21.06 -6.08 32.68
C GLN A 281 -21.13 -7.34 31.83
N PHE A 282 -19.98 -8.01 31.63
CA PHE A 282 -19.86 -9.27 30.91
C PHE A 282 -20.41 -10.44 31.74
N ALA A 283 -19.99 -10.53 33.00
CA ALA A 283 -20.40 -11.62 33.90
C ALA A 283 -21.91 -11.63 34.18
N SER A 284 -22.59 -10.47 34.07
CA SER A 284 -24.03 -10.30 34.34
C SER A 284 -24.49 -10.76 35.73
N VAL A 285 -23.54 -10.93 36.67
CA VAL A 285 -23.77 -11.27 38.08
C VAL A 285 -22.83 -10.42 38.95
N PRO A 286 -23.22 -10.02 40.17
CA PRO A 286 -22.33 -9.25 41.05
C PRO A 286 -21.04 -10.02 41.36
N LEU A 287 -19.91 -9.58 40.79
CA LEU A 287 -18.63 -10.30 40.91
C LEU A 287 -18.09 -10.28 42.33
N GLU A 288 -18.39 -9.24 43.09
CA GLU A 288 -18.01 -9.11 44.50
C GLU A 288 -18.65 -10.21 45.38
N GLN A 289 -19.81 -10.72 44.97
CA GLN A 289 -20.53 -11.79 45.66
C GLN A 289 -20.23 -13.18 45.08
N ASN A 290 -19.51 -13.26 43.97
CA ASN A 290 -19.20 -14.49 43.22
C ASN A 290 -17.69 -14.55 42.88
N LEU A 291 -16.84 -14.16 43.82
CA LEU A 291 -15.38 -14.05 43.61
C LEU A 291 -14.74 -15.39 43.26
N GLU A 292 -15.32 -16.50 43.70
CA GLU A 292 -14.90 -17.86 43.35
C GLU A 292 -14.99 -18.14 41.84
N LYS A 293 -15.87 -17.43 41.12
CA LYS A 293 -16.02 -17.52 39.66
C LYS A 293 -15.22 -16.47 38.90
N PHE A 294 -14.43 -15.62 39.59
CA PHE A 294 -13.70 -14.54 38.96
C PHE A 294 -12.81 -15.01 37.80
N HIS A 295 -11.97 -16.03 38.04
CA HIS A 295 -11.06 -16.56 37.02
C HIS A 295 -11.80 -17.10 35.80
N PHE A 296 -12.92 -17.80 36.00
CA PHE A 296 -13.76 -18.29 34.91
C PHE A 296 -14.25 -17.16 33.99
N TYR A 297 -14.82 -16.09 34.56
CA TYR A 297 -15.28 -14.95 33.76
C TYR A 297 -14.11 -14.16 33.15
N ALA A 298 -13.01 -14.00 33.88
CA ALA A 298 -11.84 -13.26 33.40
C ALA A 298 -11.18 -13.95 32.20
N ASP A 299 -11.03 -15.27 32.24
CA ASP A 299 -10.43 -16.07 31.16
C ASP A 299 -11.28 -16.01 29.88
N ASP A 300 -12.62 -15.99 30.02
CA ASP A 300 -13.52 -15.86 28.89
C ASP A 300 -13.56 -14.42 28.34
N PHE A 301 -13.58 -13.43 29.23
CA PHE A 301 -13.50 -12.01 28.87
C PHE A 301 -12.19 -11.69 28.14
N GLN A 302 -11.07 -12.31 28.51
CA GLN A 302 -9.77 -12.11 27.87
C GLN A 302 -9.75 -12.54 26.38
N LYS A 303 -10.68 -13.40 25.95
CA LYS A 303 -10.80 -13.83 24.54
C LYS A 303 -11.41 -12.75 23.65
N LEU A 304 -12.07 -11.75 24.23
CA LEU A 304 -12.70 -10.67 23.47
C LEU A 304 -11.64 -9.75 22.86
N PRO A 305 -11.87 -9.18 21.65
CA PRO A 305 -10.93 -8.30 20.98
C PRO A 305 -10.97 -6.86 21.55
N ILE A 306 -10.75 -6.73 22.86
CA ILE A 306 -10.76 -5.47 23.61
C ILE A 306 -9.34 -5.09 23.99
N TYR A 307 -8.93 -3.89 23.61
CA TYR A 307 -7.61 -3.32 23.87
C TYR A 307 -7.73 -2.02 24.66
N TYR A 308 -6.70 -1.69 25.44
CA TYR A 308 -6.65 -0.46 26.22
C TYR A 308 -5.40 0.32 25.87
N LEU A 309 -5.54 1.62 25.63
CA LEU A 309 -4.38 2.49 25.40
C LEU A 309 -3.53 2.57 26.67
N ALA A 310 -2.23 2.24 26.56
CA ALA A 310 -1.30 2.33 27.68
C ALA A 310 -0.89 3.78 27.92
N ARG A 311 -0.90 4.25 29.17
CA ARG A 311 -0.53 5.64 29.51
C ARG A 311 0.92 6.00 29.18
N SER A 312 1.80 5.01 28.98
CA SER A 312 3.22 5.24 28.65
C SER A 312 3.44 5.75 27.22
N SER A 313 2.53 5.48 26.27
CA SER A 313 2.68 5.93 24.88
C SER A 313 2.37 7.42 24.65
N MET A 314 1.97 8.14 25.70
CA MET A 314 1.58 9.57 25.64
C MET A 314 2.48 10.50 26.45
N ARG A 315 3.61 10.02 26.99
CA ARG A 315 4.63 10.91 27.62
C ARG A 315 5.52 11.63 26.60
N ALA A 316 5.39 11.36 25.31
CA ALA A 316 5.95 12.22 24.28
C ALA A 316 4.94 13.32 23.95
N THR A 317 5.37 14.58 23.99
CA THR A 317 4.62 15.81 23.65
C THR A 317 3.53 16.27 24.62
N CYS A 318 3.96 16.82 25.76
CA CYS A 318 3.40 18.06 26.33
C CYS A 318 4.33 18.53 27.46
N THR A 319 5.47 19.11 27.09
CA THR A 319 6.12 20.14 27.90
C THR A 319 5.65 21.47 27.34
N THR A 320 4.73 22.11 28.05
CA THR A 320 4.58 23.57 28.03
C THR A 320 5.84 24.23 28.56
#